data_AF-A0A7J0DML9-F1
#
_entry.id   AF-A0A7J0DML9-F1
#
_cell.length_a   1.000
_cell.length_b   1.000
_cell.length_c   1.000
_cell.angle_alpha   90.00
_cell.angle_beta   90.00
_cell.angle_gamma   90.00
#
_symmetry.space_group_name_H-M   'P 1'
#
loop_
_entity.id
_entity.type
_entity.pdbx_description
1 polymer ?
#
loop_
_entity_poly.entity_id
_entity_poly.type
_entity_poly.pdbx_seq_one_letter_code
_entity_poly.pdbx_strand_id
1 'polypeptide(L)'
;MSRGGSQHRIRGLFERALGNEKLRNSVILWRCYITYEINVAGNPSAARRIFFRAIHECPRSKKLWLDGFLKLHTVLTAKELSDLQEVMRDKELNLRTDIYEILLQDEIQL
;
A
#
# COMPACT_ATOMS: atom_id res chain seq x y z
N MET A 1 -18.33 -23.13 -6.28
CA MET A 1 -18.63 -21.77 -5.75
C MET A 1 -17.75 -20.77 -6.48
N SER A 2 -18.33 -19.76 -7.15
CA SER A 2 -17.59 -18.84 -8.01
C SER A 2 -16.68 -17.90 -7.19
N ARG A 3 -15.35 -17.98 -7.40
CA ARG A 3 -14.35 -17.12 -6.73
C ARG A 3 -14.60 -15.63 -6.92
N GLY A 4 -15.22 -15.22 -8.03
CA GLY A 4 -15.56 -13.82 -8.30
C GLY A 4 -16.59 -13.27 -7.31
N GLY A 5 -17.61 -14.06 -6.97
CA GLY A 5 -18.68 -13.63 -6.05
C GLY A 5 -18.18 -13.34 -4.63
N SER A 6 -17.25 -14.14 -4.11
CA SER A 6 -16.60 -13.87 -2.82
C SER A 6 -15.72 -12.62 -2.86
N GLN A 7 -14.98 -12.40 -3.94
CA GLN A 7 -14.10 -11.23 -4.06
C GLN A 7 -14.88 -9.91 -4.04
N HIS A 8 -16.00 -9.83 -4.76
CA HIS A 8 -16.86 -8.64 -4.76
C HIS A 8 -17.41 -8.34 -3.36
N ARG A 9 -17.81 -9.37 -2.60
CA ARG A 9 -18.31 -9.20 -1.23
C ARG A 9 -17.24 -8.69 -0.27
N ILE A 10 -16.02 -9.22 -0.36
CA ILE A 10 -14.90 -8.80 0.50
C ILE A 10 -14.49 -7.36 0.19
N ARG A 11 -14.36 -6.98 -1.10
CA ARG A 11 -14.12 -5.59 -1.50
C ARG A 11 -15.21 -4.66 -0.97
N GLY A 12 -16.47 -5.06 -1.10
CA GLY A 12 -17.61 -4.31 -0.57
C GLY A 12 -17.54 -4.10 0.95
N LEU A 13 -17.02 -5.08 1.71
CA LEU A 13 -16.80 -4.95 3.15
C LEU A 13 -15.72 -3.90 3.46
N PHE A 14 -14.58 -3.95 2.77
CA PHE A 14 -13.51 -2.96 2.94
C PHE A 14 -13.98 -1.55 2.57
N GLU A 15 -14.61 -1.38 1.41
CA GLU A 15 -15.11 -0.07 0.98
C GLU A 15 -16.17 0.48 1.93
N ARG A 16 -17.07 -0.37 2.47
CA ARG A 16 -18.03 0.05 3.49
C ARG A 16 -17.35 0.49 4.79
N ALA A 17 -16.33 -0.25 5.23
CA ALA A 17 -15.56 0.11 6.42
C ALA A 17 -14.82 1.44 6.21
N LEU A 18 -14.21 1.64 5.04
CA LEU A 18 -13.50 2.87 4.68
C LEU A 18 -14.43 4.06 4.41
N GLY A 19 -15.71 3.81 4.09
CA GLY A 19 -16.74 4.84 4.02
C GLY A 19 -17.12 5.43 5.39
N ASN A 20 -16.69 4.81 6.49
CA ASN A 20 -16.87 5.36 7.83
C ASN A 20 -15.71 6.31 8.18
N GLU A 21 -16.04 7.56 8.49
CA GLU A 21 -15.06 8.61 8.81
C GLU A 21 -14.11 8.26 9.97
N LYS A 22 -14.56 7.43 10.93
CA LYS A 22 -13.70 6.98 12.04
C LYS A 22 -12.66 5.96 11.59
N LEU A 23 -12.96 5.19 10.55
CA LEU A 23 -12.13 4.07 10.08
C LEU A 23 -11.30 4.41 8.84
N ARG A 24 -11.67 5.46 8.08
CA ARG A 24 -10.91 5.89 6.88
C ARG A 24 -9.45 6.24 7.18
N ASN A 25 -9.14 6.69 8.40
CA ASN A 25 -7.77 7.01 8.84
C ASN A 25 -7.04 5.81 9.47
N SER A 26 -7.66 4.62 9.47
CA SER A 26 -7.07 3.40 10.03
C SER A 26 -6.04 2.81 9.09
N VAL A 27 -4.77 3.03 9.41
CA VAL A 27 -3.62 2.46 8.69
C VAL A 27 -3.72 0.94 8.56
N ILE A 28 -4.16 0.25 9.62
CA ILE A 28 -4.26 -1.22 9.62
C ILE A 28 -5.29 -1.68 8.59
N LEU A 29 -6.44 -1.02 8.51
CA LEU A 29 -7.52 -1.38 7.58
C LEU A 29 -7.05 -1.27 6.12
N TRP A 30 -6.35 -0.18 5.78
CA TRP A 30 -5.75 -0.01 4.45
C TRP A 30 -4.71 -1.08 4.13
N ARG A 31 -3.79 -1.37 5.06
CA ARG A 31 -2.76 -2.39 4.85
C ARG A 31 -3.36 -3.78 4.66
N CYS A 32 -4.42 -4.12 5.40
CA CYS A 32 -5.18 -5.36 5.20
C CYS A 32 -5.80 -5.42 3.81
N TYR A 33 -6.40 -4.32 3.34
CA TYR A 33 -7.05 -4.28 2.03
C TYR A 33 -6.03 -4.41 0.88
N ILE A 34 -4.90 -3.69 0.97
CA ILE A 34 -3.79 -3.81 0.00
C ILE A 34 -3.27 -5.26 -0.03
N THR A 35 -3.00 -5.83 1.14
CA THR A 35 -2.50 -7.21 1.27
C THR A 35 -3.50 -8.22 0.70
N TYR A 36 -4.80 -8.01 0.92
CA TYR A 36 -5.85 -8.83 0.33
C TYR A 36 -5.84 -8.77 -1.20
N GLU A 37 -5.74 -7.58 -1.80
CA GLU A 37 -5.71 -7.47 -3.26
C GLU A 37 -4.47 -8.13 -3.88
N ILE A 38 -3.31 -8.04 -3.24
CA ILE A 38 -2.08 -8.69 -3.72
C ILE A 38 -2.16 -10.21 -3.53
N ASN A 39 -2.41 -10.68 -2.31
CA ASN A 39 -2.17 -12.08 -1.94
C ASN A 39 -3.37 -13.00 -2.14
N VAL A 40 -4.59 -12.45 -2.11
CA VAL A 40 -5.83 -13.25 -2.15
C VAL A 40 -6.60 -13.01 -3.44
N ALA A 41 -6.82 -11.75 -3.81
CA ALA A 41 -7.55 -11.42 -5.03
C ALA A 41 -6.68 -11.52 -6.29
N GLY A 42 -5.35 -11.39 -6.15
CA GLY A 42 -4.39 -11.43 -7.26
C GLY A 42 -4.55 -10.25 -8.22
N ASN A 43 -4.92 -9.07 -7.71
CA ASN A 43 -5.16 -7.86 -8.51
C ASN A 43 -4.19 -6.74 -8.12
N PRO A 44 -2.94 -6.76 -8.63
CA PRO A 44 -1.92 -5.75 -8.32
C PRO A 44 -2.36 -4.34 -8.74
N SER A 45 -3.11 -4.21 -9.84
CA SER A 45 -3.64 -2.93 -10.30
C SER A 45 -4.62 -2.33 -9.30
N ALA A 46 -5.45 -3.15 -8.64
CA ALA A 46 -6.32 -2.69 -7.55
C ALA A 46 -5.51 -2.32 -6.31
N ALA A 47 -4.51 -3.14 -5.94
CA ALA A 47 -3.62 -2.85 -4.82
C ALA A 47 -2.91 -1.49 -4.98
N ARG A 48 -2.39 -1.19 -6.19
CA ARG A 48 -1.82 0.12 -6.55
C ARG A 48 -2.79 1.27 -6.27
N ARG A 49 -4.03 1.18 -6.78
CA ARG A 49 -5.04 2.24 -6.57
C ARG A 49 -5.40 2.42 -5.09
N ILE A 50 -5.52 1.33 -4.34
CA ILE A 50 -5.84 1.36 -2.92
C ILE A 50 -4.68 1.95 -2.12
N PHE A 51 -3.44 1.64 -2.48
CA PHE A 51 -2.25 2.21 -1.86
C PHE A 51 -2.20 3.74 -1.97
N PHE A 52 -2.40 4.29 -3.18
CA PHE A 52 -2.39 5.75 -3.37
C PHE A 52 -3.53 6.44 -2.61
N ARG A 53 -4.72 5.82 -2.54
CA ARG A 53 -5.80 6.29 -1.66
C ARG A 53 -5.36 6.25 -0.19
N ALA A 54 -4.75 5.16 0.24
CA ALA A 54 -4.36 4.97 1.63
C ALA A 54 -3.36 6.04 2.12
N ILE A 55 -2.33 6.35 1.33
CA ILE A 55 -1.33 7.37 1.72
C ILE A 55 -1.92 8.80 1.72
N HIS A 56 -2.94 9.07 0.90
CA HIS A 56 -3.69 10.32 0.93
C HIS A 56 -4.50 10.46 2.23
N GLU A 57 -5.17 9.38 2.63
CA GLU A 57 -6.00 9.32 3.84
C GLU A 57 -5.17 9.25 5.12
N CYS A 58 -3.98 8.63 5.07
CA CYS A 58 -3.09 8.41 6.22
C CYS A 58 -1.70 9.02 6.00
N PRO A 59 -1.57 10.35 5.79
CA PRO A 59 -0.34 10.96 5.31
C PRO A 59 0.82 10.88 6.30
N ARG A 60 0.57 10.75 7.61
CA ARG A 60 1.61 10.69 8.65
C ARG A 60 2.17 9.28 8.89
N SER A 61 1.61 8.27 8.26
CA SER A 61 1.97 6.88 8.55
C SER A 61 3.19 6.42 7.76
N LYS A 62 4.41 6.64 8.29
CA LYS A 62 5.66 6.17 7.66
C LYS A 62 5.61 4.71 7.22
N LYS A 63 5.01 3.85 8.05
CA LYS A 63 4.87 2.41 7.76
C LYS A 63 4.01 2.14 6.53
N LEU A 64 2.98 2.96 6.29
CA LEU A 64 2.14 2.83 5.11
C LEU A 64 2.89 3.28 3.85
N TRP A 65 3.60 4.41 3.92
CA TRP A 65 4.45 4.87 2.80
C TRP A 65 5.52 3.83 2.44
N LEU A 66 6.18 3.24 3.45
CA LEU A 66 7.17 2.18 3.26
C LEU A 66 6.61 0.92 2.62
N ASP A 67 5.33 0.57 2.84
CA ASP A 67 4.72 -0.56 2.15
C ASP A 67 4.71 -0.37 0.62
N GLY A 68 4.77 0.88 0.11
CA GLY A 68 4.94 1.17 -1.31
C GLY A 68 6.23 0.59 -1.88
N PHE A 69 7.34 0.75 -1.17
CA PHE A 69 8.64 0.22 -1.56
C PHE A 69 8.76 -1.26 -1.22
N LEU A 70 8.41 -1.65 0.00
CA LEU A 70 8.66 -3.02 0.48
C LEU A 70 7.70 -4.05 -0.12
N LYS A 71 6.44 -3.69 -0.36
CA LYS A 71 5.41 -4.65 -0.79
C LYS A 71 4.91 -4.43 -2.20
N LEU A 72 5.10 -3.23 -2.73
CA LEU A 72 4.53 -2.80 -4.00
C LEU A 72 5.61 -2.39 -5.01
N HIS A 73 6.91 -2.61 -4.76
CA HIS A 73 7.96 -2.26 -5.73
C HIS A 73 7.82 -2.99 -7.08
N THR A 74 7.32 -4.22 -7.09
CA THR A 74 7.02 -4.96 -8.33
C THR A 74 5.73 -4.50 -9.01
N VAL A 75 4.87 -3.81 -8.26
CA VAL A 75 3.56 -3.34 -8.71
C VAL A 75 3.60 -1.87 -9.14
N LEU A 76 4.49 -1.06 -8.59
CA LEU A 76 4.69 0.35 -8.90
C LEU A 76 5.81 0.51 -9.93
N THR A 77 5.68 1.51 -10.79
CA THR A 77 6.76 1.87 -11.72
C THR A 77 7.89 2.59 -11.00
N ALA A 78 9.10 2.55 -11.56
CA ALA A 78 10.24 3.32 -11.05
C ALA A 78 9.93 4.82 -10.93
N LYS A 79 9.15 5.36 -11.88
CA LYS A 79 8.67 6.75 -11.81
C LYS A 79 7.77 6.98 -10.60
N GLU A 80 6.76 6.14 -10.39
CA GLU A 80 5.87 6.28 -9.23
C GLU A 80 6.60 6.15 -7.89
N LEU A 81 7.61 5.28 -7.81
CA LEU A 81 8.44 5.14 -6.61
C LEU A 81 9.31 6.39 -6.37
N SER A 82 9.85 6.97 -7.45
CA SER A 82 10.58 8.25 -7.40
C SER A 82 9.68 9.39 -6.94
N ASP A 83 8.50 9.53 -7.56
CA ASP A 83 7.50 10.55 -7.20
C ASP A 83 7.06 10.36 -5.74
N LEU A 84 6.87 9.11 -5.29
CA LEU A 84 6.55 8.78 -3.91
C LEU A 84 7.65 9.24 -2.94
N GLN A 85 8.91 9.02 -3.29
CA GLN A 85 10.07 9.45 -2.50
C GLN A 85 10.14 10.98 -2.38
N GLU A 86 9.87 11.71 -3.47
CA GLU A 86 9.82 13.16 -3.46
C GLU A 86 8.74 13.68 -2.51
N VAL A 87 7.52 13.15 -2.61
CA VAL A 87 6.42 13.53 -1.71
C VAL A 87 6.69 13.16 -0.25
N MET A 88 7.37 12.04 0.00
CA MET A 88 7.81 11.69 1.37
C MET A 88 8.78 12.72 1.94
N ARG A 89 9.73 13.19 1.12
CA ARG A 89 10.70 14.21 1.50
C ARG A 89 10.01 15.53 1.83
N ASP A 90 9.08 15.98 1.00
CA ASP A 90 8.30 17.21 1.21
C ASP A 90 7.45 17.14 2.48
N LYS A 91 7.02 15.94 2.87
CA LYS A 91 6.27 15.69 4.11
C LYS A 91 7.17 15.43 5.33
N GLU A 92 8.49 15.61 5.21
CA GLU A 92 9.49 15.33 6.23
C GLU A 92 9.45 13.89 6.77
N LEU A 93 8.96 12.95 5.95
CA LEU A 93 8.92 11.52 6.25
C LEU A 93 10.29 10.91 5.99
N ASN A 94 11.26 11.29 6.83
CA ASN A 94 12.64 10.85 6.70
C ASN A 94 12.78 9.35 7.02
N LEU A 95 13.48 8.64 6.14
CA LEU A 95 13.96 7.29 6.34
C LEU A 95 15.27 7.35 7.13
N ARG A 96 15.37 6.54 8.18
CA ARG A 96 16.55 6.49 9.06
C ARG A 96 17.70 5.68 8.43
N THR A 97 17.36 4.83 7.47
CA THR A 97 18.26 3.91 6.77
C THR A 97 18.28 4.32 5.31
N ASP A 98 19.44 4.22 4.66
CA ASP A 98 19.58 4.57 3.26
C ASP A 98 18.65 3.68 2.41
N ILE A 99 17.93 4.24 1.43
CA ILE A 99 16.97 3.48 0.61
C ILE A 99 17.68 2.32 -0.10
N TYR A 100 18.94 2.53 -0.48
CA TYR A 100 19.79 1.51 -1.07
C TYR A 100 20.02 0.32 -0.12
N GLU A 101 20.15 0.55 1.18
CA GLU A 101 20.37 -0.51 2.17
C GLU A 101 19.11 -1.37 2.36
N ILE A 102 17.93 -0.77 2.27
CA ILE A 102 16.64 -1.48 2.31
C ILE A 102 16.45 -2.34 1.06
N LEU A 103 16.75 -1.80 -0.13
CA LEU A 103 16.64 -2.53 -1.39
C LEU A 103 17.67 -3.67 -1.50
N LEU A 104 18.87 -3.49 -0.94
CA LEU A 104 19.92 -4.52 -0.89
C LEU A 104 19.57 -5.68 0.04
N GLN A 105 18.82 -5.45 1.13
CA GLN A 105 18.41 -6.53 2.03
C GLN A 105 17.44 -7.52 1.38
N ASP A 106 16.57 -7.06 0.47
CA ASP A 106 15.64 -7.94 -0.25
C ASP A 106 16.35 -8.79 -1.33
N GLU A 107 17.48 -8.33 -1.91
CA GLU A 107 18.26 -9.11 -2.88
C GLU A 107 19.11 -10.22 -2.24
N ILE A 108 19.42 -10.14 -0.94
CA ILE A 108 20.25 -11.12 -0.23
C ILE A 108 19.44 -12.35 0.25
N GLN A 109 18.10 -12.33 0.10
CA GLN A 109 17.22 -13.44 0.48
C GLN A 109 16.74 -14.34 -0.68
N LEU A 110 17.30 -14.19 -1.89
CA LEU A 110 17.16 -15.15 -2.99
C LEU A 110 18.42 -16.03 -3.11
#